data_AF-A0A2J0JHV7-F1
#
_entry.id   AF-A0A2J0JHV7-F1
#
_cell.length_a   1.000
_cell.length_b   1.000
_cell.length_c   1.000
_cell.angle_alpha   90.00
_cell.angle_beta   90.00
_cell.angle_gamma   90.00
#
_symmetry.space_group_name_H-M   'P 1'
#
loop_
_entity.id
_entity.type
_entity.pdbx_description
1 polymer ?
#
loop_
_entity_poly.entity_id
_entity_poly.type
_entity_poly.pdbx_seq_one_letter_code
_entity_poly.pdbx_strand_id
1 'polypeptide(L)'
;MQNIIFFDTETTGVNNTDFLCQLAYKINDKTFCELYKPEIKIPPEASAVHHITNKMVEDKTSFKKNPNFKDIKNLFEDKNSILV
;
A
#
# COMPACT_ATOMS: atom_id res chain seq x y z
N MET A 1 -0.48 2.68 -25.28
CA MET A 1 -0.14 3.92 -24.53
C MET A 1 0.32 3.46 -23.16
N GLN A 2 1.53 3.80 -22.72
CA GLN A 2 1.99 3.41 -21.40
C GLN A 2 1.30 4.23 -20.29
N ASN A 3 1.02 3.57 -19.18
CA ASN A 3 0.52 4.19 -17.95
C ASN A 3 1.70 4.34 -16.98
N ILE A 4 2.12 5.56 -16.70
CA ILE A 4 3.13 5.82 -15.66
C ILE A 4 2.40 5.95 -14.33
N ILE A 5 2.78 5.12 -13.38
CA ILE A 5 2.19 5.04 -12.05
C ILE A 5 3.27 5.36 -11.04
N PHE A 6 3.17 6.54 -10.43
CA PHE A 6 4.01 6.89 -9.29
C PHE A 6 3.38 6.27 -8.06
N PHE A 7 4.09 5.42 -7.34
CA PHE A 7 3.56 4.78 -6.14
C PHE A 7 4.55 4.82 -4.98
N ASP A 8 4.00 4.74 -3.78
CA ASP A 8 4.78 4.66 -2.55
C ASP A 8 4.06 3.75 -1.55
N THR A 9 4.84 3.16 -0.64
CA THR A 9 4.34 2.19 0.33
C THR A 9 4.90 2.44 1.71
N GLU A 10 4.02 2.33 2.70
CA GLU A 10 4.43 2.23 4.10
C GLU A 10 4.23 0.81 4.58
N THR A 11 5.21 0.28 5.31
CA THR A 11 5.27 -1.13 5.70
C THR A 11 5.58 -1.28 7.18
N THR A 12 5.42 -2.49 7.72
CA THR A 12 5.86 -2.81 9.09
C THR A 12 7.38 -2.88 9.25
N GLY A 13 8.12 -2.82 8.14
CA GLY A 13 9.58 -2.92 8.08
C GLY A 13 10.08 -3.17 6.66
N VAL A 14 11.38 -3.45 6.51
CA VAL A 14 12.06 -3.54 5.20
C VAL A 14 12.37 -4.97 4.75
N ASN A 15 11.90 -5.98 5.49
CA ASN A 15 12.21 -7.38 5.22
C ASN A 15 11.07 -8.07 4.45
N ASN A 16 11.37 -9.22 3.86
CA ASN A 16 10.36 -10.04 3.16
C ASN A 16 9.28 -10.63 4.08
N THR A 17 9.46 -10.51 5.40
CA THR A 17 8.49 -10.91 6.42
C THR A 17 7.58 -9.76 6.87
N ASP A 18 7.78 -8.55 6.33
CA ASP A 18 7.00 -7.37 6.67
C ASP A 18 5.76 -7.21 5.78
N PHE A 19 4.79 -6.44 6.27
CA PHE A 19 3.47 -6.31 5.68
C PHE A 19 3.17 -4.86 5.31
N LEU A 20 2.32 -4.68 4.28
CA LEU A 20 1.86 -3.38 3.82
C LEU A 20 0.92 -2.73 4.84
N CYS A 21 1.21 -1.48 5.20
CA CYS A 21 0.40 -0.60 6.05
C CYS A 21 -0.35 0.45 5.23
N GLN A 22 0.25 0.96 4.15
CA GLN A 22 -0.35 1.94 3.25
C GLN A 22 0.10 1.72 1.81
N LEU A 23 -0.80 1.93 0.86
CA LEU A 23 -0.45 2.14 -0.54
C LEU A 23 -0.97 3.51 -0.98
N ALA A 24 -0.10 4.30 -1.58
CA ALA A 24 -0.48 5.50 -2.30
C ALA A 24 0.02 5.41 -3.74
N TYR A 25 -0.80 5.83 -4.70
CA TYR A 25 -0.32 5.98 -6.07
C TYR A 25 -1.03 7.10 -6.82
N LYS A 26 -0.38 7.60 -7.86
CA LYS A 26 -0.92 8.55 -8.82
C LYS A 26 -0.72 8.04 -10.24
N ILE A 27 -1.80 8.03 -11.00
CA ILE A 27 -1.82 7.70 -12.43
C ILE A 27 -2.68 8.73 -13.16
N ASN A 28 -2.07 9.45 -14.10
CA ASN A 28 -2.72 10.59 -14.77
C ASN A 28 -3.32 11.56 -13.72
N ASP A 29 -4.63 11.84 -13.81
CA ASP A 29 -5.36 12.70 -12.87
C ASP A 29 -5.96 11.95 -11.68
N LYS A 30 -5.74 10.64 -11.56
CA LYS A 30 -6.26 9.83 -10.46
C LYS A 30 -5.23 9.69 -9.36
N THR A 31 -5.66 9.95 -8.13
CA THR A 31 -4.89 9.69 -6.90
C THR A 31 -5.60 8.65 -6.06
N PHE A 32 -4.83 7.73 -5.51
CA PHE A 32 -5.27 6.70 -4.59
C PHE A 32 -4.39 6.75 -3.34
N CYS A 33 -5.00 6.60 -2.17
CA CYS A 33 -4.30 6.48 -0.90
C CYS A 33 -5.19 5.71 0.07
N GLU A 34 -4.71 4.57 0.55
CA GLU A 34 -5.48 3.72 1.45
C GLU A 34 -4.59 3.06 2.51
N LEU A 35 -5.11 3.01 3.74
CA LEU A 35 -4.50 2.31 4.87
C LEU A 35 -5.05 0.88 4.97
N TYR A 36 -4.15 -0.07 5.27
CA TYR A 36 -4.45 -1.47 5.45
C TYR A 36 -4.07 -1.94 6.84
N LYS A 37 -4.79 -2.96 7.33
CA LYS A 37 -4.43 -3.66 8.55
C LYS A 37 -3.39 -4.75 8.25
N PRO A 38 -2.12 -4.59 8.68
CA PRO A 38 -1.11 -5.62 8.51
C PRO A 38 -1.42 -6.86 9.37
N GLU A 39 -0.82 -8.01 9.02
CA GLU A 39 -1.02 -9.26 9.76
C GLU A 39 -0.28 -9.29 11.10
N ILE A 40 0.75 -8.45 11.26
CA ILE A 40 1.46 -8.20 12.51
C ILE A 40 1.23 -6.77 12.99
N LYS A 41 1.50 -6.50 14.27
CA LYS A 41 1.50 -5.12 14.76
C LYS A 41 2.61 -4.31 14.09
N ILE A 42 2.32 -3.07 13.73
CA ILE A 42 3.31 -2.12 13.25
C ILE A 42 4.34 -1.89 14.38
N PRO A 43 5.63 -2.18 14.16
CA PRO A 43 6.68 -1.91 15.14
C PRO A 43 6.79 -0.41 15.46
N PRO A 44 7.24 -0.04 16.67
CA PRO A 44 7.48 1.36 17.03
C PRO A 44 8.43 2.08 16.07
N GLU A 45 9.46 1.39 15.57
CA GLU A 45 10.47 1.96 14.68
C GLU A 45 9.88 2.33 13.31
N ALA A 46 9.05 1.44 12.74
CA ALA A 46 8.32 1.74 11.51
C ALA A 46 7.31 2.89 11.74
N SER A 47 6.56 2.82 12.85
CA SER A 47 5.63 3.88 13.24
C SER A 47 6.32 5.23 13.43
N ALA A 48 7.57 5.24 13.89
CA ALA A 48 8.36 6.47 14.07
C ALA A 48 8.80 7.10 12.73
N VAL A 49 8.90 6.30 11.66
CA VAL A 49 9.23 6.77 10.30
C VAL A 49 7.98 7.31 9.61
N HIS A 50 6.94 6.50 9.51
CA HIS A 50 5.76 6.81 8.67
C HIS A 50 4.56 7.35 9.45
N HIS A 51 4.65 7.44 10.78
CA HIS A 51 3.62 8.00 11.68
C HIS A 51 2.24 7.30 11.65
N ILE A 52 2.17 6.04 11.18
CA ILE A 52 0.95 5.23 11.19
C ILE A 52 0.98 4.37 12.44
N THR A 53 -0.05 4.45 13.26
CA THR A 53 -0.15 3.67 14.50
C THR A 53 -1.03 2.45 14.33
N ASN A 54 -0.84 1.43 15.18
CA ASN A 54 -1.71 0.25 15.23
C ASN A 54 -3.20 0.61 15.41
N LYS A 55 -3.50 1.73 16.11
CA LYS A 55 -4.88 2.22 16.30
C LYS A 55 -5.48 2.77 15.01
N MET A 56 -4.70 3.45 14.17
CA MET A 56 -5.20 4.01 12.90
C MET A 56 -5.65 2.93 11.90
N VAL A 57 -5.10 1.72 12.02
CA VAL A 57 -5.39 0.60 11.13
C VAL A 57 -6.27 -0.49 11.75
N GLU A 58 -6.78 -0.28 12.98
CA GLU A 58 -7.45 -1.34 13.73
C GLU A 58 -8.73 -1.85 13.07
N ASP A 59 -9.49 -0.92 12.46
CA ASP A 59 -10.75 -1.17 11.75
C ASP A 59 -10.57 -1.33 10.23
N LYS A 60 -9.34 -1.32 9.74
CA LYS A 60 -9.05 -1.48 8.31
C LYS A 60 -9.02 -2.96 7.92
N THR A 61 -9.29 -3.23 6.65
CA THR A 61 -9.11 -4.56 6.07
C THR A 61 -7.65 -4.79 5.70
N SER A 62 -7.19 -6.04 5.68
CA SER A 62 -5.88 -6.35 5.11
C SER A 62 -5.89 -6.16 3.59
N PHE A 63 -4.72 -5.84 3.01
CA PHE A 63 -4.59 -5.53 1.59
C PHE A 63 -5.19 -6.62 0.68
N LYS A 64 -4.84 -7.89 0.91
CA LYS A 64 -5.33 -9.04 0.10
C LYS A 64 -6.84 -9.28 0.20
N LYS A 65 -7.51 -8.75 1.23
CA LYS A 65 -8.96 -8.90 1.46
C LYS A 65 -9.73 -7.64 1.10
N ASN A 66 -9.06 -6.55 0.77
CA ASN A 66 -9.71 -5.30 0.40
C ASN A 66 -10.34 -5.43 -1.01
N PRO A 67 -11.54 -4.88 -1.24
CA PRO A 67 -12.19 -4.91 -2.56
C PRO A 67 -11.32 -4.37 -3.70
N ASN A 68 -10.47 -3.37 -3.41
CA ASN A 68 -9.60 -2.72 -4.40
C ASN A 68 -8.41 -3.61 -4.82
N PHE A 69 -8.13 -4.72 -4.12
CA PHE A 69 -6.98 -5.58 -4.39
C PHE A 69 -6.92 -6.06 -5.84
N LYS A 70 -8.06 -6.51 -6.38
CA LYS A 70 -8.13 -7.02 -7.76
C LYS A 70 -7.81 -5.94 -8.78
N ASP A 71 -8.35 -4.74 -8.59
CA ASP A 71 -8.17 -3.63 -9.51
C ASP A 71 -6.74 -3.10 -9.46
N ILE A 72 -6.17 -2.98 -8.25
CA ILE A 72 -4.76 -2.60 -8.05
C ILE A 72 -3.83 -3.64 -8.67
N LYS A 73 -4.08 -4.94 -8.43
CA LYS A 73 -3.28 -6.02 -9.01
C LYS A 73 -3.29 -5.98 -10.54
N ASN A 74 -4.48 -5.83 -11.14
CA ASN A 74 -4.60 -5.74 -12.59
C ASN A 74 -3.89 -4.50 -13.14
N LEU A 75 -3.98 -3.36 -12.44
CA LEU A 75 -3.31 -2.13 -12.83
C LEU A 75 -1.78 -2.26 -12.76
N PHE A 76 -1.24 -2.82 -11.68
CA PHE A 76 0.20 -2.94 -11.43
C PHE A 76 0.86 -4.03 -12.28
N GLU A 77 0.11 -5.09 -12.63
CA GLU A 77 0.61 -6.18 -13.48
C GLU A 77 0.32 -6.00 -14.98
N ASP A 78 -0.36 -4.91 -15.39
CA ASP A 78 -0.58 -4.62 -16.80
C ASP A 78 0.74 -4.38 -17.53
N LYS A 79 0.91 -4.98 -18.70
CA LYS A 79 2.15 -4.89 -19.48
C LYS A 79 2.48 -3.48 -19.97
N ASN A 80 1.49 -2.58 -19.99
CA ASN A 80 1.66 -1.18 -20.35
C ASN A 80 1.87 -0.27 -19.13
N SER A 81 1.79 -0.81 -17.91
CA SER A 81 2.06 -0.05 -16.69
C SER A 81 3.57 0.01 -16.43
N ILE A 82 4.07 1.23 -16.24
CA ILE A 82 5.41 1.51 -15.74
C ILE A 82 5.26 2.03 -14.32
N LEU A 83 5.73 1.25 -13.36
CA LEU A 83 5.75 1.60 -11.95
C LEU A 83 7.01 2.44 -11.67
N VAL A 84 6.83 3.61 -11.06
CA VAL A 84 7.88 4.58 -10.70
C VAL A 84 7.82 4.85 -9.21
#